data_AF-Q8VKS7-F1
#
_entry.id   AF-Q8VKS7-F1
#
_cell.length_a   1.000
_cell.length_b   1.000
_cell.length_c   1.000
_cell.angle_alpha   90.00
_cell.angle_beta   90.00
_cell.angle_gamma   90.00
#
_symmetry.space_group_name_H-M   'P 1'
#
loop_
_entity.id
_entity.type
_entity.pdbx_description
1 polymer ?
#
loop_
_entity_poly.entity_id
_entity_poly.type
_entity_poly.pdbx_seq_one_letter_code
_entity_poly.pdbx_strand_id
1 'polypeptide(L)'
;MRLLAPARRAGRAPELVGITTCCKTYTPGDSLRRAVDSTAPTSSVQPRALPAIAGLSVELGIATQRHDGLPKIVHAMATAAGNGAAAEEVDLLRVHVDTALHHVLAQYPRVDPALLLNCMLLAATERSVTGDPIAANYHFAWFRELDSRR
;
A
#
# COMPACT_ATOMS: atom_id res chain seq x y z
N MET A 1 -17.65 0.49 -4.58
CA MET A 1 -16.76 1.15 -3.58
C MET A 1 -15.94 2.22 -4.28
N ARG A 2 -15.70 3.37 -3.65
CA ARG A 2 -14.85 4.45 -4.18
C ARG A 2 -13.80 4.79 -3.13
N LEU A 3 -12.54 4.91 -3.53
CA LEU A 3 -11.44 5.35 -2.68
C LEU A 3 -11.12 6.83 -2.95
N LEU A 4 -10.56 7.49 -1.95
CA LEU A 4 -9.96 8.80 -2.15
C LEU A 4 -8.71 8.65 -3.01
N ALA A 5 -8.49 9.59 -3.93
CA ALA A 5 -7.25 9.64 -4.70
C ALA A 5 -6.03 9.85 -3.75
N PRO A 6 -4.83 9.39 -4.10
CA PRO A 6 -3.61 9.72 -3.37
C PRO A 6 -3.50 11.24 -3.15
N ALA A 7 -3.39 11.64 -1.89
CA ALA A 7 -3.06 12.99 -1.46
C ALA A 7 -2.81 12.99 0.04
N ARG A 8 -1.95 13.89 0.52
CA ARG A 8 -1.82 14.14 1.95
C ARG A 8 -3.12 14.71 2.50
N ARG A 9 -3.63 14.07 3.55
CA ARG A 9 -4.80 14.51 4.30
C ARG A 9 -4.53 14.30 5.77
N ALA A 10 -5.06 15.22 6.58
CA ALA A 10 -5.13 15.07 8.03
C ALA A 10 -6.60 14.86 8.43
N GLY A 11 -6.81 14.50 9.69
CA GLY A 11 -8.15 14.33 10.23
C GLY A 11 -8.54 12.88 10.45
N ARG A 12 -9.73 12.70 11.02
CA ARG A 12 -10.30 11.39 11.36
C ARG A 12 -11.05 10.78 10.17
N ALA A 13 -11.30 9.47 10.21
CA ALA A 13 -12.02 8.76 9.16
C ALA A 13 -13.34 9.43 8.67
N PRO A 14 -14.27 9.88 9.56
CA PRO A 14 -15.48 10.55 9.08
C PRO A 14 -15.24 11.90 8.41
N GLU A 15 -14.17 12.63 8.78
CA GLU A 15 -13.78 13.87 8.09
C GLU A 15 -13.28 13.58 6.68
N LEU A 16 -12.58 12.46 6.48
CA LEU A 16 -12.12 12.01 5.16
C LEU A 16 -13.27 11.54 4.25
N VAL A 17 -14.36 11.03 4.81
CA VAL A 17 -15.56 10.65 4.04
C VAL A 17 -16.27 11.87 3.45
N GLY A 18 -16.21 13.02 4.15
CA GLY A 18 -16.88 14.24 3.75
C GLY A 18 -18.39 14.19 3.96
N ILE A 19 -19.13 15.02 3.22
CA ILE A 19 -20.59 15.14 3.36
C ILE A 19 -21.27 13.87 2.83
N THR A 20 -22.05 13.20 3.69
CA THR A 20 -22.80 11.99 3.36
C THR A 20 -24.13 11.97 4.12
N THR A 21 -25.14 11.27 3.60
CA THR A 21 -26.43 11.05 4.26
C THR A 21 -26.35 10.05 5.42
N CYS A 22 -25.35 9.16 5.40
CA CYS A 22 -25.10 8.18 6.46
C CYS A 22 -23.59 7.90 6.54
N CYS A 23 -23.05 7.87 7.76
CA CYS A 23 -21.66 7.53 8.05
C CYS A 23 -21.61 6.47 9.15
N LYS A 24 -20.92 5.36 8.89
CA LYS A 24 -20.56 4.36 9.91
C LYS A 24 -19.05 4.30 10.00
N THR A 25 -18.53 4.38 11.22
CA THR A 25 -17.10 4.36 11.50
C THR A 25 -16.77 3.20 12.43
N TYR A 26 -15.53 2.76 12.38
CA TYR A 26 -14.97 1.74 13.26
C TYR A 26 -13.66 2.28 13.84
N THR A 27 -13.47 2.11 15.15
CA THR A 27 -12.21 2.39 15.82
C THR A 27 -11.51 1.05 16.11
N PRO A 28 -10.20 0.91 15.84
CA PRO A 28 -9.46 -0.28 16.24
C PRO A 28 -9.68 -0.61 17.73
N GLY A 29 -10.19 -1.80 18.00
CA GLY A 29 -10.57 -2.25 19.35
C GLY A 29 -12.09 -2.35 19.56
N ASP A 30 -12.91 -1.75 18.69
CA ASP A 30 -14.36 -1.94 18.74
C ASP A 30 -14.73 -3.40 18.46
N SER A 31 -15.71 -3.93 19.19
CA SER A 31 -16.19 -5.29 18.97
C SER A 31 -16.96 -5.39 17.66
N LEU A 32 -16.40 -6.12 16.68
CA LEU A 32 -17.12 -6.51 15.48
C LEU A 32 -17.97 -7.75 15.79
N ARG A 33 -19.27 -7.56 16.09
CA ARG A 33 -20.19 -8.68 16.21
C ARG A 33 -20.31 -9.35 14.84
N ARG A 34 -19.97 -10.65 14.76
CA ARG A 34 -20.19 -11.45 13.55
C ARG A 34 -21.69 -11.45 13.25
N ALA A 35 -22.09 -10.80 12.16
CA ALA A 35 -23.47 -10.84 11.71
C ALA A 35 -23.72 -12.22 11.06
N VAL A 36 -24.71 -12.93 11.58
CA VAL A 36 -25.00 -14.34 11.32
C VAL A 36 -25.32 -14.61 9.84
N ASP A 37 -25.82 -13.59 9.12
CA ASP A 37 -26.23 -13.67 7.71
C ASP A 37 -25.42 -12.75 6.78
N SER A 38 -24.16 -12.46 7.12
CA SER A 38 -23.31 -11.59 6.29
C SER A 38 -22.76 -12.37 5.09
N THR A 39 -23.15 -11.99 3.88
CA THR A 39 -22.41 -12.40 2.68
C THR A 39 -21.07 -11.68 2.64
N ALA A 40 -19.98 -12.43 2.37
CA ALA A 40 -18.67 -11.82 2.21
C ALA A 40 -18.70 -10.84 1.04
N PRO A 41 -18.14 -9.62 1.18
CA PRO A 41 -18.11 -8.68 0.08
C PRO A 41 -17.25 -9.23 -1.06
N THR A 42 -17.72 -9.07 -2.30
CA THR A 42 -16.93 -9.41 -3.49
C THR A 42 -15.71 -8.49 -3.55
N SER A 43 -14.51 -9.07 -3.57
CA SER A 43 -13.27 -8.31 -3.74
C SER A 43 -13.20 -7.72 -5.16
N SER A 44 -12.75 -6.47 -5.28
CA SER A 44 -12.55 -5.80 -6.57
C SER A 44 -11.32 -4.91 -6.51
N VAL A 45 -10.50 -4.96 -7.56
CA VAL A 45 -9.34 -4.09 -7.74
C VAL A 45 -9.71 -2.72 -8.30
N GLN A 46 -10.91 -2.58 -8.88
CA GLN A 46 -11.36 -1.38 -9.59
C GLN A 46 -11.25 -0.08 -8.77
N PRO A 47 -11.54 -0.05 -7.45
CA PRO A 47 -11.40 1.17 -6.67
C PRO A 47 -9.96 1.69 -6.54
N ARG A 48 -8.96 0.85 -6.83
CA ARG A 48 -7.52 1.20 -6.83
C ARG A 48 -7.02 1.67 -8.20
N ALA A 49 -7.85 1.62 -9.23
CA ALA A 49 -7.46 2.09 -10.57
C ALA A 49 -7.18 3.61 -10.53
N LEU A 50 -5.96 3.98 -10.91
CA LEU A 50 -5.46 5.35 -10.99
C LEU A 50 -4.76 5.54 -12.35
N PRO A 51 -4.53 6.79 -12.79
CA PRO A 51 -3.69 7.05 -13.95
C PRO A 51 -2.34 6.33 -13.84
N ALA A 52 -1.91 5.69 -14.92
CA ALA A 52 -0.67 4.93 -14.94
C ALA A 52 0.54 5.86 -14.81
N ILE A 53 1.47 5.49 -13.94
CA ILE A 53 2.76 6.16 -13.81
C ILE A 53 3.68 5.64 -14.91
N ALA A 54 4.08 6.54 -15.81
CA ALA A 54 5.03 6.21 -16.87
C ALA A 54 6.36 5.74 -16.25
N GLY A 55 6.91 4.63 -16.76
CA GLY A 55 8.18 4.10 -16.28
C GLY A 55 8.16 3.61 -14.83
N LEU A 56 7.04 3.06 -14.35
CA LEU A 56 6.86 2.62 -12.96
C LEU A 56 8.06 1.84 -12.39
N SER A 57 8.61 0.86 -13.11
CA SER A 57 9.76 0.07 -12.64
C SER A 57 11.03 0.92 -12.46
N VAL A 58 11.25 1.90 -13.32
CA VAL A 58 12.39 2.83 -13.21
C VAL A 58 12.20 3.72 -11.98
N GLU A 59 11.02 4.29 -11.83
CA GLU A 59 10.68 5.15 -10.69
C GLU A 59 10.75 4.37 -9.35
N LEU A 60 10.30 3.12 -9.33
CA LEU A 60 10.45 2.22 -8.17
C LEU A 60 11.92 1.94 -7.85
N GLY A 61 12.74 1.65 -8.87
CA GLY A 61 14.19 1.46 -8.69
C GLY A 61 14.84 2.68 -8.03
N ILE A 62 14.53 3.88 -8.52
CA ILE A 62 15.06 5.14 -7.95
C ILE A 62 14.55 5.35 -6.52
N ALA A 63 13.25 5.18 -6.28
CA ALA A 63 12.65 5.43 -4.97
C ALA A 63 13.18 4.47 -3.90
N THR A 64 13.29 3.18 -4.22
CA THR A 64 13.80 2.18 -3.28
C THR A 64 15.26 2.44 -2.92
N GLN A 65 16.10 2.93 -3.82
CA GLN A 65 17.50 3.27 -3.52
C GLN A 65 17.67 4.46 -2.57
N ARG A 66 16.69 5.37 -2.51
CA ARG A 66 16.73 6.58 -1.68
C ARG A 66 16.22 6.38 -0.26
N HIS A 67 15.48 5.30 -0.02
CA HIS A 67 14.86 5.01 1.27
C HIS A 67 15.66 3.95 2.03
N ASP A 68 16.21 4.36 3.16
CA ASP A 68 16.91 3.47 4.08
C ASP A 68 15.94 2.50 4.78
N GLY A 69 16.46 1.35 5.21
CA GLY A 69 15.70 0.35 5.97
C GLY A 69 14.88 -0.62 5.12
N LEU A 70 14.97 -0.54 3.79
CA LEU A 70 14.44 -1.57 2.90
C LEU A 70 15.36 -2.80 2.86
N PRO A 71 14.79 -4.03 2.78
CA PRO A 71 15.57 -5.23 2.51
C PRO A 71 16.31 -5.14 1.17
N LYS A 72 17.56 -5.61 1.11
CA LYS A 72 18.41 -5.51 -0.09
C LYS A 72 17.76 -6.09 -1.35
N ILE A 73 17.00 -7.18 -1.20
CA ILE A 73 16.32 -7.86 -2.31
C ILE A 73 15.34 -6.93 -3.05
N VAL A 74 14.75 -5.95 -2.35
CA VAL A 74 13.78 -5.00 -2.93
C VAL A 74 14.41 -4.13 -4.00
N HIS A 75 15.64 -3.65 -3.81
CA HIS A 75 16.31 -2.80 -4.79
C HIS A 75 16.54 -3.53 -6.11
N ALA A 76 16.96 -4.80 -6.03
CA ALA A 76 17.13 -5.64 -7.21
C ALA A 76 15.77 -5.87 -7.91
N MET A 77 14.75 -6.30 -7.16
CA MET A 77 13.43 -6.61 -7.72
C MET A 77 12.70 -5.39 -8.29
N ALA A 78 12.85 -4.21 -7.71
CA ALA A 78 12.24 -2.98 -8.21
C ALA A 78 12.72 -2.63 -9.63
N THR A 79 14.00 -2.91 -9.93
CA THR A 79 14.61 -2.65 -11.24
C THR A 79 14.41 -3.77 -12.26
N ALA A 80 14.00 -4.96 -11.81
CA ALA A 80 13.89 -6.16 -12.66
C ALA A 80 12.77 -6.13 -13.71
N ALA A 81 12.08 -5.00 -13.89
CA ALA A 81 11.14 -4.73 -14.98
C ALA A 81 10.23 -5.92 -15.36
N GLY A 82 9.47 -6.47 -14.41
CA GLY A 82 8.48 -7.52 -14.70
C GLY A 82 9.06 -8.81 -15.28
N ASN A 83 10.37 -9.01 -15.27
CA ASN A 83 11.05 -10.17 -15.88
C ASN A 83 10.84 -11.49 -15.12
N GLY A 84 9.90 -11.54 -14.16
CA GLY A 84 9.64 -12.68 -13.30
C GLY A 84 10.75 -12.87 -12.27
N ALA A 85 10.47 -12.51 -11.02
CA ALA A 85 11.31 -12.95 -9.90
C ALA A 85 11.08 -14.45 -9.66
N ALA A 86 12.09 -15.16 -9.15
CA ALA A 86 11.92 -16.55 -8.76
C ALA A 86 10.83 -16.66 -7.68
N ALA A 87 10.12 -17.79 -7.63
CA ALA A 87 9.03 -17.99 -6.68
C ALA A 87 9.51 -17.78 -5.22
N GLU A 88 10.71 -18.27 -4.91
CA GLU A 88 11.33 -18.12 -3.60
C GLU A 88 11.62 -16.64 -3.26
N GLU A 89 12.01 -15.83 -4.24
CA GLU A 89 12.27 -14.40 -4.04
C GLU A 89 10.96 -13.63 -3.79
N VAL A 90 9.90 -13.99 -4.52
CA VAL A 90 8.55 -13.44 -4.31
C VAL A 90 8.02 -13.80 -2.92
N ASP A 91 8.22 -15.04 -2.47
CA ASP A 91 7.79 -15.47 -1.14
C ASP A 91 8.55 -14.74 -0.04
N LEU A 92 9.88 -14.58 -0.19
CA LEU A 92 10.67 -13.78 0.75
C LEU A 92 10.23 -12.31 0.77
N LEU A 93 9.90 -11.73 -0.40
CA LEU A 93 9.37 -10.38 -0.48
C LEU A 93 8.04 -10.24 0.25
N ARG A 94 7.14 -11.22 0.11
CA ARG A 94 5.85 -11.23 0.82
C ARG A 94 6.02 -11.27 2.33
N VAL A 95 6.99 -12.04 2.85
CA VAL A 95 7.33 -12.02 4.27
C VAL A 95 7.74 -10.62 4.73
N HIS A 96 8.52 -9.89 3.93
CA HIS A 96 8.90 -8.51 4.25
C HIS A 96 7.71 -7.54 4.19
N VAL A 97 6.82 -7.68 3.21
CA VAL A 97 5.57 -6.90 3.12
C VAL A 97 4.73 -7.13 4.37
N ASP A 98 4.51 -8.38 4.75
CA ASP A 98 3.72 -8.74 5.92
C ASP A 98 4.37 -8.19 7.19
N THR A 99 5.68 -8.38 7.37
CA THR A 99 6.40 -7.87 8.55
C THR A 99 6.28 -6.35 8.68
N ALA A 100 6.46 -5.61 7.58
CA ALA A 100 6.32 -4.16 7.57
C ALA A 100 4.87 -3.74 7.91
N LEU A 101 3.87 -4.43 7.36
CA LEU A 101 2.46 -4.19 7.67
C LEU A 101 2.16 -4.42 9.14
N HIS A 102 2.66 -5.52 9.73
CA HIS A 102 2.49 -5.79 11.15
C HIS A 102 3.11 -4.68 12.02
N HIS A 103 4.30 -4.21 11.67
CA HIS A 103 4.94 -3.09 12.39
C HIS A 103 4.15 -1.78 12.26
N VAL A 104 3.62 -1.46 11.07
CA VAL A 104 2.76 -0.29 10.85
C VAL A 104 1.51 -0.37 11.74
N LEU A 105 0.84 -1.51 11.78
CA LEU A 105 -0.37 -1.71 12.58
C LEU A 105 -0.08 -1.65 14.09
N ALA A 106 1.07 -2.19 14.53
CA ALA A 106 1.48 -2.16 15.93
C ALA A 106 1.76 -0.73 16.45
N GLN A 107 2.17 0.19 15.59
CA GLN A 107 2.42 1.59 15.95
C GLN A 107 1.18 2.48 15.82
N TYR A 108 0.07 1.97 15.25
CA TYR A 108 -1.14 2.77 15.08
C TYR A 108 -1.67 3.28 16.44
N PRO A 109 -2.05 4.57 16.56
CA PRO A 109 -2.21 5.57 15.50
C PRO A 109 -0.96 6.42 15.20
N ARG A 110 0.15 6.22 15.92
CA ARG A 110 1.38 7.04 15.82
C ARG A 110 2.46 6.30 15.02
N VAL A 111 2.15 6.00 13.77
CA VAL A 111 3.05 5.27 12.87
C VAL A 111 4.23 6.16 12.46
N ASP A 112 5.44 5.62 12.52
CA ASP A 112 6.62 6.24 11.91
C ASP A 112 6.41 6.43 10.38
N PRO A 113 6.48 7.67 9.87
CA PRO A 113 6.34 7.93 8.43
C PRO A 113 7.35 7.16 7.57
N ALA A 114 8.58 6.93 8.03
CA ALA A 114 9.57 6.18 7.25
C ALA A 114 9.15 4.71 7.06
N LEU A 115 8.68 4.08 8.15
CA LEU A 115 8.16 2.72 8.12
C LEU A 115 6.94 2.60 7.18
N LEU A 116 6.02 3.56 7.21
CA LEU A 116 4.86 3.57 6.33
C LEU A 116 5.27 3.67 4.85
N LEU A 117 6.21 4.57 4.52
CA LEU A 117 6.70 4.74 3.15
C LEU A 117 7.42 3.48 2.66
N ASN A 118 8.25 2.87 3.50
CA ASN A 118 8.91 1.59 3.20
C ASN A 118 7.89 0.47 2.95
N CYS A 119 6.81 0.41 3.76
CA CYS A 119 5.72 -0.54 3.55
C CYS A 119 5.03 -0.34 2.18
N MET A 120 4.86 0.91 1.74
CA MET A 120 4.29 1.19 0.41
C MET A 120 5.22 0.80 -0.73
N LEU A 121 6.53 1.04 -0.60
CA LEU A 121 7.53 0.61 -1.60
C LEU A 121 7.65 -0.91 -1.71
N LEU A 122 7.59 -1.61 -0.57
CA LEU A 122 7.54 -3.08 -0.51
C LEU A 122 6.30 -3.61 -1.23
N ALA A 123 5.12 -3.09 -0.92
CA ALA A 123 3.88 -3.51 -1.55
C ALA A 123 3.85 -3.19 -3.05
N ALA A 124 4.36 -2.02 -3.47
CA ALA A 124 4.45 -1.67 -4.89
C ALA A 124 5.38 -2.61 -5.66
N THR A 125 6.54 -2.94 -5.08
CA THR A 125 7.50 -3.88 -5.67
C THR A 125 6.90 -5.29 -5.78
N GLU A 126 6.25 -5.79 -4.72
CA GLU A 126 5.61 -7.13 -4.73
C GLU A 126 4.53 -7.24 -5.79
N ARG A 127 3.68 -6.22 -5.90
CA ARG A 127 2.64 -6.19 -6.93
C ARG A 127 3.20 -6.06 -8.34
N SER A 128 4.33 -5.35 -8.49
CA SER A 128 5.00 -5.23 -9.78
C SER A 128 5.58 -6.57 -10.25
N VAL A 129 6.22 -7.33 -9.35
CA VAL A 129 6.83 -8.63 -9.73
C VAL A 129 5.82 -9.76 -9.86
N THR A 130 4.66 -9.66 -9.19
CA THR A 130 3.57 -10.64 -9.28
C THR A 130 2.56 -10.36 -10.41
N GLY A 131 2.77 -9.30 -11.19
CA GLY A 131 1.93 -8.99 -12.35
C GLY A 131 0.59 -8.33 -12.01
N ASP A 132 0.50 -7.59 -10.89
CA ASP A 132 -0.64 -6.73 -10.55
C ASP A 132 -0.27 -5.24 -10.75
N PRO A 133 -0.30 -4.73 -11.99
CA PRO A 133 0.10 -3.35 -12.28
C PRO A 133 -0.84 -2.31 -11.64
N ILE A 134 -2.10 -2.67 -11.38
CA ILE A 134 -3.07 -1.75 -10.76
C ILE A 134 -2.66 -1.52 -9.31
N ALA A 135 -2.40 -2.59 -8.55
CA ALA A 135 -1.98 -2.46 -7.16
C ALA A 135 -0.57 -1.86 -7.05
N ALA A 136 0.36 -2.23 -7.94
CA ALA A 136 1.70 -1.65 -7.97
C ALA A 136 1.64 -0.12 -8.17
N ASN A 137 0.89 0.32 -9.19
CA ASN A 137 0.68 1.74 -9.48
C ASN A 137 0.00 2.46 -8.31
N TYR A 138 -1.00 1.82 -7.68
CA TYR A 138 -1.72 2.38 -6.54
C TYR A 138 -0.82 2.63 -5.33
N HIS A 139 -0.05 1.62 -4.92
CA HIS A 139 0.87 1.75 -3.78
C HIS A 139 1.95 2.79 -4.04
N PHE A 140 2.52 2.81 -5.26
CA PHE A 140 3.54 3.78 -5.62
C PHE A 140 3.00 5.21 -5.73
N ALA A 141 1.77 5.41 -6.22
CA ALA A 141 1.13 6.72 -6.26
C ALA A 141 0.93 7.31 -4.86
N TRP A 142 0.50 6.50 -3.89
CA TRP A 142 0.43 6.93 -2.48
C TRP A 142 1.80 7.26 -1.91
N PHE A 143 2.82 6.44 -2.19
CA PHE A 143 4.20 6.73 -1.79
C PHE A 143 4.65 8.10 -2.31
N ARG A 144 4.50 8.39 -3.62
CA ARG A 144 4.93 9.66 -4.22
C ARG A 144 4.29 10.88 -3.55
N GLU A 145 2.99 10.82 -3.30
CA GLU A 145 2.27 11.92 -2.63
C GLU A 145 2.75 12.13 -1.18
N LEU A 146 3.00 11.03 -0.45
CA LEU A 146 3.44 11.06 0.94
C LEU A 146 4.95 11.25 1.12
N ASP A 147 5.75 11.16 0.06
CA ASP A 147 7.20 11.37 0.08
C ASP A 147 7.60 12.77 -0.40
N SER A 148 6.82 13.38 -1.31
CA SER A 148 7.10 14.65 -2.01
C SER A 148 7.42 15.91 -1.18
N ARG A 149 7.35 15.85 0.16
CA ARG A 149 7.65 16.98 1.07
C ARG A 149 8.23 16.50 2.41
N ARG A 150 9.39 15.85 2.37
CA ARG A 150 10.32 15.87 3.51
C ARG A 150 11.18 17.13 3.45
#